data_AF-A0A0D1BS75-F1
#
_entry.id   AF-A0A0D1BS75-F1
#
_cell.length_a   1.000
_cell.length_b   1.000
_cell.length_c   1.000
_cell.angle_alpha   90.00
_cell.angle_beta   90.00
_cell.angle_gamma   90.00
#
_symmetry.space_group_name_H-M   'P 1'
#
loop_
_entity.id
_entity.type
_entity.pdbx_description
1 polymer ?
#
loop_
_entity_poly.entity_id
_entity_poly.type
_entity_poly.pdbx_seq_one_letter_code
_entity_poly.pdbx_strand_id
1 'polypeptide(L)'
;MSVERTFLPNGNYNIKSIFSDSLYLNPVSGSLTFSNESSANNQKWNVEYMAENRCFKISNVAEPNKYLSYDNFGFISLDSLSNRCYWFPIKIAVNTYIMLSLNKVNELDYAWDIYDTNENILSQPLLLLPNFDIYNSNQMFKLEKI
;
A
#
# COMPACT_ATOMS: atom_id res chain seq x y z
N MET A 1 -3.85 10.54 23.57
CA MET A 1 -2.55 10.06 23.05
C MET A 1 -2.72 8.60 22.67
N SER A 2 -2.63 8.24 21.39
CA SER A 2 -2.61 6.83 21.00
C SER A 2 -1.24 6.26 21.34
N VAL A 3 -1.19 5.25 22.20
CA VAL A 3 0.05 4.52 22.53
C VAL A 3 0.50 3.76 21.29
N GLU A 4 1.76 3.91 20.89
CA GLU A 4 2.36 3.12 19.80
C GLU A 4 2.32 1.64 20.16
N ARG A 5 1.79 0.80 19.26
CA ARG A 5 1.63 -0.65 19.49
C ARG A 5 2.47 -1.53 18.57
N THR A 6 3.15 -0.95 17.59
CA THR A 6 3.80 -1.69 16.50
C THR A 6 4.94 -0.87 15.87
N PHE A 7 5.72 -1.49 14.98
CA PHE A 7 6.91 -0.90 14.33
C PHE A 7 6.63 0.23 13.34
N LEU A 8 5.36 0.40 12.94
CA LEU A 8 4.89 1.43 12.02
C LEU A 8 3.84 2.29 12.76
N PRO A 9 4.19 3.50 13.23
CA PRO A 9 3.27 4.31 14.00
C PRO A 9 2.08 4.80 13.15
N ASN A 10 0.93 5.03 13.78
CA ASN A 10 -0.22 5.56 13.07
C ASN A 10 0.04 6.97 12.52
N GLY A 11 -0.67 7.33 11.45
CA GLY A 11 -0.72 8.70 10.92
C GLY A 11 -0.58 8.77 9.41
N ASN A 12 -0.35 9.98 8.90
CA ASN A 12 -0.24 10.24 7.46
C ASN A 12 1.13 9.85 6.89
N TYR A 13 1.12 9.22 5.73
CA TYR A 13 2.29 8.80 4.97
C TYR A 13 2.14 9.15 3.49
N ASN A 14 3.26 9.39 2.84
CA ASN A 14 3.40 9.17 1.42
C ASN A 14 3.79 7.69 1.18
N ILE A 15 3.33 7.12 0.06
CA ILE A 15 3.69 5.76 -0.35
C ILE A 15 4.40 5.84 -1.70
N LYS A 16 5.58 5.23 -1.80
CA LYS A 16 6.42 5.20 -3.00
C LYS A 16 6.85 3.77 -3.33
N SER A 17 7.19 3.50 -4.59
CA SER A 17 7.93 2.29 -4.96
C SER A 17 9.43 2.50 -4.71
N ILE A 18 10.19 1.43 -4.50
CA ILE A 18 11.66 1.54 -4.48
C ILE A 18 12.27 1.99 -5.82
N PHE A 19 11.53 1.83 -6.93
CA PHE A 19 12.00 2.21 -8.27
C PHE A 19 12.04 3.72 -8.51
N SER A 20 11.33 4.52 -7.72
CA SER A 20 11.32 5.97 -7.89
C SER A 20 10.99 6.73 -6.61
N ASP A 21 11.88 7.64 -6.23
CA ASP A 21 11.68 8.53 -5.07
C ASP A 21 10.81 9.76 -5.40
N SER A 22 10.48 9.99 -6.68
CA SER A 22 9.73 11.16 -7.16
C SER A 22 8.28 10.86 -7.57
N LEU A 23 7.86 9.59 -7.51
CA LEU A 23 6.49 9.17 -7.82
C LEU A 23 5.76 8.69 -6.56
N TYR A 24 4.53 9.17 -6.39
CA TYR A 24 3.72 9.03 -5.19
C TYR A 24 2.41 8.33 -5.52
N LEU A 25 2.01 7.37 -4.67
CA LEU A 25 0.78 6.61 -4.85
C LEU A 25 -0.46 7.51 -4.77
N ASN A 26 -1.34 7.43 -5.76
CA ASN A 26 -2.63 8.10 -5.77
C ASN A 26 -3.67 7.33 -6.59
N PRO A 27 -4.97 7.55 -6.36
CA PRO A 27 -6.02 7.05 -7.23
C PRO A 27 -6.07 7.83 -8.55
N VAL A 28 -6.29 7.14 -9.67
CA VAL A 28 -6.59 7.67 -11.01
C VAL A 28 -7.63 6.78 -11.68
N SER A 29 -8.82 7.33 -11.96
CA SER A 29 -9.90 6.66 -12.70
C SER A 29 -10.31 5.26 -12.18
N GLY A 30 -10.23 5.05 -10.86
CA GLY A 30 -10.58 3.78 -10.21
C GLY A 30 -9.41 2.83 -9.96
N SER A 31 -8.24 3.09 -10.55
CA SER A 31 -7.00 2.37 -10.31
C SER A 31 -6.08 3.14 -9.35
N LEU A 32 -5.13 2.43 -8.75
CA LEU A 32 -4.04 3.02 -7.99
C LEU A 32 -2.77 3.03 -8.85
N THR A 33 -2.06 4.15 -8.88
CA THR A 33 -0.80 4.29 -9.65
C THR A 33 0.14 5.28 -8.97
N PHE A 34 1.37 5.39 -9.46
CA PHE A 34 2.38 6.33 -8.95
C PHE A 34 2.56 7.50 -9.93
N SER A 35 2.29 8.71 -9.45
CA SER A 35 2.36 9.94 -10.26
C SER A 35 3.34 10.95 -9.66
N ASN A 36 3.74 11.95 -10.43
CA ASN A 36 4.54 13.07 -9.94
C ASN A 36 3.93 13.71 -8.68
N GLU A 37 4.78 14.29 -7.86
CA GLU A 37 4.35 15.02 -6.67
C GLU A 37 3.33 16.12 -7.01
N SER A 38 2.21 16.11 -6.29
CA SER A 38 1.15 17.12 -6.41
C SER A 38 0.96 17.93 -5.12
N SER A 39 1.60 17.52 -4.02
CA SER A 39 1.37 18.05 -2.66
C SER A 39 -0.08 17.94 -2.14
N ALA A 40 -0.98 17.35 -2.91
CA ALA A 40 -2.41 17.26 -2.61
C ALA A 40 -2.73 16.08 -1.67
N ASN A 41 -3.91 16.11 -1.06
CA ASN A 41 -4.33 15.10 -0.09
C ASN A 41 -4.59 13.71 -0.70
N ASN A 42 -4.77 13.62 -2.02
CA ASN A 42 -4.97 12.32 -2.69
C ASN A 42 -3.68 11.47 -2.73
N GLN A 43 -2.51 12.06 -2.48
CA GLN A 43 -1.22 11.36 -2.35
C GLN A 43 -0.84 11.06 -0.90
N LYS A 44 -1.70 11.44 0.06
CA LYS A 44 -1.49 11.22 1.50
C LYS A 44 -2.38 10.09 1.98
N TRP A 45 -1.79 9.19 2.75
CA TRP A 45 -2.41 7.95 3.19
C TRP A 45 -2.37 7.85 4.71
N ASN A 46 -3.53 7.77 5.34
CA ASN A 46 -3.61 7.58 6.79
C ASN A 46 -3.51 6.09 7.12
N VAL A 47 -2.46 5.73 7.85
CA VAL A 47 -2.19 4.36 8.29
C VAL A 47 -2.66 4.19 9.73
N GLU A 48 -3.50 3.20 9.97
CA GLU A 48 -4.06 2.91 11.30
C GLU A 48 -3.89 1.43 11.66
N TYR A 49 -3.19 1.17 12.75
CA TYR A 49 -3.05 -0.17 13.32
C TYR A 49 -4.36 -0.65 13.98
N MET A 50 -4.76 -1.87 13.64
CA MET A 50 -5.94 -2.56 14.16
C MET A 50 -5.49 -3.67 15.13
N ALA A 51 -5.61 -3.40 16.44
CA ALA A 51 -5.06 -4.29 17.48
C ALA A 51 -5.69 -5.69 17.51
N GLU A 52 -6.97 -5.81 17.17
CA GLU A 52 -7.71 -7.09 17.17
C GLU A 52 -7.10 -8.09 16.17
N ASN A 53 -6.78 -7.62 14.97
CA ASN A 53 -6.30 -8.46 13.86
C ASN A 53 -4.78 -8.35 13.65
N ARG A 54 -4.11 -7.50 14.43
CA ARG A 54 -2.67 -7.19 14.32
C ARG A 54 -2.24 -6.79 12.91
N CYS A 55 -3.12 -6.09 12.20
CA CYS A 55 -2.93 -5.62 10.83
C CYS A 55 -3.11 -4.10 10.76
N PHE A 56 -3.05 -3.55 9.56
CA PHE A 56 -3.28 -2.13 9.29
C PHE A 56 -4.42 -1.96 8.30
N LYS A 57 -5.16 -0.87 8.45
CA LYS A 57 -6.00 -0.31 7.39
C LYS A 57 -5.36 1.00 6.93
N ILE A 58 -5.52 1.32 5.64
CA ILE A 58 -4.87 2.48 5.03
C ILE A 58 -5.93 3.25 4.24
N SER A 59 -6.31 4.46 4.69
CA SER A 59 -7.29 5.30 4.00
C SER A 59 -6.64 6.45 3.24
N ASN A 60 -7.30 6.91 2.18
CA ASN A 60 -6.88 8.10 1.47
C ASN A 60 -7.29 9.36 2.24
N VAL A 61 -6.41 10.34 2.39
CA VAL A 61 -6.74 11.57 3.16
C VAL A 61 -7.75 12.46 2.43
N ALA A 62 -7.78 12.47 1.09
CA ALA A 62 -8.81 13.19 0.34
C ALA A 62 -10.19 12.51 0.42
N GLU A 63 -10.21 11.19 0.62
CA GLU A 63 -11.42 10.36 0.72
C GLU A 63 -11.36 9.47 1.97
N PRO A 64 -11.53 10.03 3.20
CA PRO A 64 -11.16 9.35 4.45
C PRO A 64 -11.96 8.08 4.78
N ASN A 65 -13.11 7.88 4.14
CA ASN A 65 -13.94 6.67 4.28
C ASN A 65 -13.62 5.59 3.24
N LYS A 66 -12.61 5.83 2.40
CA LYS A 66 -12.16 4.96 1.33
C LYS A 66 -10.75 4.46 1.64
N TYR A 67 -10.58 3.14 1.59
CA TYR A 67 -9.42 2.39 2.03
C TYR A 67 -8.78 1.64 0.86
N LEU A 68 -7.46 1.47 0.91
CA LEU A 68 -6.77 0.55 0.02
C LEU A 68 -7.31 -0.87 0.24
N SER A 69 -7.80 -1.45 -0.83
CA SER A 69 -8.47 -2.74 -0.91
C SER A 69 -8.01 -3.47 -2.19
N TYR A 70 -8.66 -4.57 -2.55
CA TYR A 70 -8.41 -5.25 -3.82
C TYR A 70 -9.70 -5.80 -4.42
N ASP A 71 -9.77 -5.80 -5.75
CA ASP A 71 -10.91 -6.31 -6.50
C ASP A 71 -10.75 -7.80 -6.89
N ASN A 72 -11.70 -8.33 -7.65
CA ASN A 72 -11.67 -9.73 -8.12
C ASN A 72 -10.81 -9.90 -9.40
N PHE A 73 -10.29 -8.82 -9.96
CA PHE A 73 -9.49 -8.81 -11.19
C PHE A 73 -7.99 -8.68 -10.89
N GLY A 74 -7.61 -8.60 -9.62
CA GLY A 74 -6.23 -8.51 -9.16
C GLY A 74 -5.69 -7.08 -9.06
N PHE A 75 -6.55 -6.06 -9.11
CA PHE A 75 -6.13 -4.67 -8.93
C PHE A 75 -6.25 -4.26 -7.47
N ILE A 76 -5.29 -3.44 -7.01
CA ILE A 76 -5.50 -2.64 -5.81
C ILE A 76 -6.51 -1.55 -6.14
N SER A 77 -7.47 -1.37 -5.25
CA SER A 77 -8.61 -0.47 -5.43
C SER A 77 -8.81 0.41 -4.19
N LEU A 78 -9.67 1.41 -4.33
CA LEU A 78 -10.08 2.28 -3.22
C LEU A 78 -11.57 2.05 -2.91
N ASP A 79 -11.87 1.45 -1.76
CA ASP A 79 -13.24 1.03 -1.43
C ASP A 79 -13.60 1.25 0.06
N SER A 80 -14.87 1.05 0.37
CA SER A 80 -15.44 0.98 1.71
C SER A 80 -14.71 -0.07 2.55
N LEU A 81 -14.66 0.15 3.87
CA LEU A 81 -14.02 -0.79 4.80
C LEU A 81 -14.59 -2.21 4.66
N SER A 82 -13.71 -3.17 4.45
CA SER A 82 -14.03 -4.60 4.39
C SER A 82 -12.83 -5.43 4.86
N ASN A 83 -12.98 -6.76 4.90
CA ASN A 83 -11.87 -7.67 5.22
C ASN A 83 -10.72 -7.62 4.21
N ARG A 84 -10.94 -7.07 3.00
CA ARG A 84 -9.92 -6.87 1.96
C ARG A 84 -9.05 -5.63 2.20
N CYS A 85 -9.44 -4.77 3.15
CA CYS A 85 -8.71 -3.55 3.48
C CYS A 85 -7.63 -3.75 4.56
N TYR A 86 -7.40 -5.00 4.96
CA TYR A 86 -6.46 -5.35 6.02
C TYR A 86 -5.14 -5.82 5.45
N TRP A 87 -4.10 -5.05 5.74
CA TRP A 87 -2.74 -5.24 5.24
C TRP A 87 -1.81 -5.66 6.37
N PHE A 88 -0.93 -6.61 6.08
CA PHE A 88 0.10 -7.14 6.96
C PHE A 88 1.49 -6.76 6.41
N PRO A 89 2.06 -5.63 6.82
CA PRO A 89 3.36 -5.19 6.35
C PRO A 89 4.49 -6.06 6.91
N ILE A 90 5.44 -6.42 6.06
CA ILE A 90 6.73 -7.01 6.44
C ILE A 90 7.80 -5.93 6.26
N LYS A 91 8.39 -5.48 7.37
CA LYS A 91 9.48 -4.50 7.35
C LYS A 91 10.78 -5.17 6.92
N ILE A 92 11.35 -4.73 5.80
CA ILE A 92 12.60 -5.29 5.24
C ILE A 92 13.77 -4.31 5.26
N ALA A 93 13.51 -3.01 5.42
CA ALA A 93 14.53 -1.97 5.61
C ALA A 93 13.99 -0.83 6.50
N VAL A 94 14.69 0.32 6.53
CA VAL A 94 14.39 1.48 7.41
C VAL A 94 12.90 1.86 7.37
N ASN A 95 12.36 2.06 6.16
CA ASN A 95 10.98 2.40 5.89
C ASN A 95 10.42 1.68 4.64
N THR A 96 11.03 0.54 4.28
CA THR A 96 10.62 -0.29 3.15
C THR A 96 9.88 -1.53 3.64
N TYR A 97 8.75 -1.81 2.98
CA TYR A 97 7.81 -2.83 3.38
C TYR A 97 7.33 -3.64 2.16
N ILE A 98 7.04 -4.91 2.40
CA ILE A 98 6.17 -5.72 1.54
C ILE A 98 4.79 -5.72 2.16
N MET A 99 3.77 -5.37 1.37
CA MET A 99 2.40 -5.17 1.85
C MET A 99 1.54 -6.39 1.53
N LEU A 100 1.49 -7.37 2.44
CA LEU A 100 0.66 -8.57 2.24
C LEU A 100 -0.82 -8.29 2.54
N SER A 101 -1.72 -8.92 1.80
CA SER A 101 -3.11 -9.10 2.23
C SER A 101 -3.13 -9.92 3.52
N LEU A 102 -3.93 -9.51 4.51
CA LEU A 102 -4.12 -10.31 5.72
C LEU A 102 -4.72 -11.70 5.39
N ASN A 103 -5.65 -11.75 4.44
CA ASN A 103 -6.27 -13.00 4.01
C ASN A 103 -5.37 -13.69 3.00
N LYS A 104 -5.22 -15.01 3.13
CA LYS A 104 -4.72 -15.85 2.04
C LYS A 104 -5.68 -15.76 0.85
N VAL A 105 -5.13 -15.56 -0.34
CA VAL A 105 -5.89 -15.57 -1.60
C VAL A 105 -5.44 -16.80 -2.36
N ASN A 106 -6.38 -17.69 -2.70
CA ASN A 106 -6.07 -18.98 -3.33
C ASN A 106 -5.00 -19.78 -2.57
N GLU A 107 -5.11 -19.80 -1.23
CA GLU A 107 -4.18 -20.49 -0.31
C GLU A 107 -2.74 -19.94 -0.27
N LEU A 108 -2.46 -18.82 -0.94
CA LEU A 108 -1.15 -18.18 -0.99
C LEU A 108 -1.16 -16.81 -0.31
N ASP A 109 0.04 -16.35 0.07
CA ASP A 109 0.27 -14.94 0.36
C ASP A 109 0.21 -14.13 -0.93
N TYR A 110 -0.48 -13.01 -0.88
CA TYR A 110 -0.58 -12.07 -1.97
C TYR A 110 -0.15 -10.69 -1.46
N ALA A 111 0.65 -9.99 -2.25
CA ALA A 111 1.21 -8.69 -1.93
C ALA A 111 0.83 -7.64 -2.97
N TRP A 112 0.96 -6.37 -2.58
CA TRP A 112 1.05 -5.29 -3.55
C TRP A 112 2.20 -5.56 -4.52
N ASP A 113 1.98 -5.31 -5.79
CA ASP A 113 2.97 -5.52 -6.85
C ASP A 113 2.83 -4.43 -7.91
N ILE A 114 3.95 -3.78 -8.26
CA ILE A 114 4.01 -2.79 -9.32
C ILE A 114 4.96 -3.29 -10.42
N TYR A 115 4.42 -3.56 -11.60
CA TYR A 115 5.22 -3.95 -12.75
C TYR A 115 6.15 -2.80 -13.18
N ASP A 116 7.36 -3.13 -13.63
CA ASP A 116 8.31 -2.17 -14.18
C ASP A 116 8.74 -2.56 -15.60
N THR A 117 9.16 -1.57 -16.37
CA THR A 117 9.88 -1.78 -17.63
C THR A 117 11.21 -1.06 -17.54
N ASN A 118 12.27 -1.80 -17.16
CA ASN A 118 13.59 -1.24 -16.85
C ASN A 118 13.50 -0.19 -15.73
N GLU A 119 12.91 -0.56 -14.60
CA GLU A 119 12.70 0.28 -13.41
C GLU A 119 11.69 1.43 -13.62
N ASN A 120 11.11 1.57 -14.81
CA ASN A 120 10.07 2.56 -15.08
C ASN A 120 8.68 1.99 -14.77
N ILE A 121 8.00 2.62 -13.81
CA ILE A 121 6.64 2.25 -13.35
C ILE A 121 5.55 3.25 -13.78
N LEU A 122 5.87 4.19 -14.66
CA LEU A 122 4.95 5.25 -15.07
C LEU A 122 3.70 4.65 -15.73
N SER A 123 2.53 5.11 -15.30
CA SER A 123 1.21 4.64 -15.76
C SER A 123 0.89 3.18 -15.46
N GLN A 124 1.72 2.48 -14.68
CA GLN A 124 1.44 1.11 -14.27
C GLN A 124 0.40 1.11 -13.13
N PRO A 125 -0.64 0.27 -13.21
CA PRO A 125 -1.56 0.07 -12.10
C PRO A 125 -0.88 -0.77 -11.01
N LEU A 126 -1.20 -0.47 -9.75
CA LEU A 126 -0.82 -1.32 -8.63
C LEU A 126 -1.72 -2.55 -8.58
N LEU A 127 -1.11 -3.73 -8.53
CA LEU A 127 -1.79 -5.02 -8.55
C LEU A 127 -1.64 -5.75 -7.21
N LEU A 128 -2.41 -6.83 -7.06
CA LEU A 128 -2.28 -7.81 -6.00
C LEU A 128 -1.85 -9.16 -6.61
N LEU A 129 -0.59 -9.55 -6.40
CA LEU A 129 0.01 -10.77 -6.96
C LEU A 129 0.60 -11.67 -5.87
N PRO A 130 0.83 -12.98 -6.16
CA PRO A 130 1.44 -13.89 -5.19
C PRO A 130 2.80 -13.38 -4.66
N ASN A 131 3.04 -13.61 -3.37
CA ASN A 131 4.33 -13.37 -2.72
C ASN A 131 4.92 -14.71 -2.25
N PHE A 132 6.22 -14.88 -2.47
CA PHE A 132 6.95 -16.10 -2.09
C PHE A 132 8.17 -15.84 -1.21
N ASP A 133 8.73 -14.63 -1.26
CA ASP A 133 9.92 -14.24 -0.54
C ASP A 133 9.95 -12.72 -0.27
N ILE A 134 11.06 -12.24 0.29
CA ILE A 134 11.29 -10.83 0.60
C ILE A 134 12.23 -10.13 -0.38
N TYR A 135 12.50 -10.72 -1.54
CA TYR A 135 13.51 -10.26 -2.51
C TYR A 135 12.90 -9.70 -3.81
N ASN A 136 11.60 -9.89 -4.05
CA ASN A 136 10.93 -9.31 -5.20
C ASN A 136 10.83 -7.78 -5.09
N SER A 137 11.65 -7.07 -5.89
CA SER A 137 11.69 -5.61 -5.97
C SER A 137 10.35 -4.96 -6.30
N ASN A 138 9.53 -5.60 -7.15
CA ASN A 138 8.21 -5.09 -7.54
C ASN A 138 7.21 -5.04 -6.37
N GLN A 139 7.52 -5.71 -5.26
CA GLN A 139 6.69 -5.78 -4.06
C GLN A 139 7.23 -4.93 -2.91
N MET A 140 8.30 -4.15 -3.14
CA MET A 140 8.92 -3.31 -2.13
C MET A 140 8.44 -1.86 -2.24
N PHE A 141 7.83 -1.37 -1.16
CA PHE A 141 7.28 -0.01 -1.09
C PHE A 141 7.83 0.75 0.11
N LYS A 142 8.12 2.04 -0.09
CA LYS A 142 8.55 2.96 0.96
C LYS A 142 7.32 3.67 1.54
N LEU A 143 7.22 3.68 2.87
CA LEU A 143 6.23 4.47 3.61
C LEU A 143 6.96 5.62 4.32
N GLU A 144 6.79 6.83 3.81
CA GLU A 144 7.45 8.04 4.32
C GLU A 144 6.48 8.86 5.17
N LYS A 145 6.77 8.99 6.47
CA LYS A 145 5.94 9.76 7.39
C LYS A 145 5.96 11.24 7.02
N ILE A 146 4.77 11.85 6.96
CA ILE A 146 4.55 13.29 6.77
C ILE A 146 3.83 13.93 7.95
#